data_AF-A0A172X0B2-F1
#
_entry.id   AF-A0A172X0B2-F1
#
_cell.length_a   1.000
_cell.length_b   1.000
_cell.length_c   1.000
_cell.angle_alpha   90.00
_cell.angle_beta   90.00
_cell.angle_gamma   90.00
#
_symmetry.space_group_name_H-M   'P 1'
#
loop_
_entity.id
_entity.type
_entity.pdbx_description
1 polymer ?
#
loop_
_entity_poly.entity_id
_entity_poly.type
_entity_poly.pdbx_seq_one_letter_code
_entity_poly.pdbx_strand_id
1 'polypeptide(L)'
;MEWIADPTIWAGLATLVVLEIVLGIDNLVFIAILAEKLPRHQRDKARVVGLLLALVMRLILLASISWLATLTKPILTLVGHSFSARDLIMLTGGIFLLFKATVELNERLEGKDHENHNQRKGAKFWPVVIQIVVLDAVFSLDSVITAVGMVDHLAVMMAAVCIAISLMLLASKPLTNFVNAHPTIIILCLSFLLMIGFSLVAEGFGYLIPKGYLYAAIGFSVIIEILNQLSQYNRRRFLSSSRPLRERTAEAVLRLLSGKHEEAQLDANTSSLIADNRGEADLFIPQERMMIERVLGMAQRTVSSIMTSRHDVEQLDLNYPKSKLDELLQKNLHTRIVVTDDDAADEPLGVIHVIDLLKQQLQGEELDLRSLVKQPLIFPEGVSLLMALEQFRQAQTHFAFVVDEFGSVEGVVTLTDVMETIAGNLPVAGEDIDPRHDIQQNEDGTWTANGYMPLEDLVLYIPLPIDEKREYHTLAGLLMEYLQRIPNVGEQIRIGDYMFEPLEIISHRILKIKITPLAVPEDDYEV
;
A
#
# COMPACT_ATOMS: atom_id res chain seq x y z
N MET A 1 -16.62 52.87 -35.71
CA MET A 1 -15.45 52.59 -34.85
C MET A 1 -15.54 53.28 -33.47
N GLU A 2 -16.63 53.98 -33.13
CA GLU A 2 -16.78 54.64 -31.82
C GLU A 2 -17.10 53.68 -30.65
N TRP A 3 -17.59 52.47 -30.92
CA TRP A 3 -17.95 51.49 -29.89
C TRP A 3 -16.74 50.76 -29.26
N ILE A 4 -15.56 50.76 -29.90
CA ILE A 4 -14.36 50.10 -29.35
C ILE A 4 -13.72 50.95 -28.24
N ALA A 5 -14.03 52.25 -28.18
CA ALA A 5 -13.48 53.18 -27.20
C ALA A 5 -14.33 53.33 -25.92
N ASP A 6 -15.48 52.63 -25.82
CA ASP A 6 -16.36 52.69 -24.65
C ASP A 6 -15.89 51.72 -23.54
N PRO A 7 -15.50 52.21 -22.35
CA PRO A 7 -15.07 51.37 -21.24
C PRO A 7 -16.12 50.36 -20.76
N THR A 8 -17.41 50.65 -20.95
CA THR A 8 -18.50 49.74 -20.53
C THR A 8 -18.53 48.46 -21.35
N ILE A 9 -18.19 48.51 -22.64
CA ILE A 9 -18.13 47.34 -23.52
C ILE A 9 -17.00 46.39 -23.11
N TRP A 10 -15.84 46.95 -22.73
CA TRP A 10 -14.72 46.16 -22.22
C TRP A 10 -15.01 45.53 -20.85
N ALA A 11 -15.72 46.24 -19.97
CA ALA A 11 -16.18 45.69 -18.70
C ALA A 11 -17.20 44.55 -18.91
N GLY A 12 -18.14 44.73 -19.84
CA GLY A 12 -19.09 43.68 -20.26
C GLY A 12 -18.40 42.47 -20.86
N LEU A 13 -17.44 42.68 -21.77
CA LEU A 13 -16.61 41.62 -22.35
C LEU A 13 -15.87 40.84 -21.26
N ALA A 14 -15.20 41.52 -20.34
CA ALA A 14 -14.47 40.88 -19.25
C ALA A 14 -15.40 40.06 -18.33
N THR A 15 -16.56 40.61 -17.99
CA THR A 15 -17.56 39.91 -17.17
C THR A 15 -18.08 38.65 -17.87
N LEU A 16 -18.38 38.74 -19.17
CA LEU A 16 -18.80 37.59 -19.97
C LEU A 16 -17.70 36.54 -20.06
N VAL A 17 -16.45 36.93 -20.29
CA VAL A 17 -15.31 36.00 -20.32
C VAL A 17 -15.17 35.26 -18.99
N VAL A 18 -15.27 35.97 -17.85
CA VAL A 18 -15.19 35.34 -16.52
C VAL A 18 -16.34 34.36 -16.30
N LEU A 19 -17.58 34.76 -16.60
CA LEU A 19 -18.74 33.88 -16.44
C LEU A 19 -18.65 32.64 -17.34
N GLU A 20 -18.23 32.81 -18.59
CA GLU A 20 -18.05 31.71 -19.52
C GLU A 20 -16.92 30.76 -19.11
N ILE A 21 -15.84 31.27 -18.50
CA ILE A 21 -14.77 30.42 -17.93
C ILE A 21 -15.31 29.64 -16.74
N VAL A 22 -15.97 30.30 -15.78
CA VAL A 22 -16.49 29.65 -14.57
C VAL A 22 -17.50 28.54 -14.92
N LEU A 23 -18.43 28.83 -15.84
CA LEU A 23 -19.40 27.85 -16.34
C LEU A 23 -18.74 26.79 -17.24
N GLY A 24 -17.63 27.11 -17.91
CA GLY A 24 -16.92 26.23 -18.83
C GLY A 24 -15.98 25.21 -18.16
N ILE A 25 -15.63 25.40 -16.88
CA ILE A 25 -14.78 24.46 -16.13
C ILE A 25 -15.45 23.07 -16.06
N ASP A 26 -16.76 23.02 -15.83
CA ASP A 26 -17.52 21.77 -15.75
C ASP A 26 -17.50 21.02 -17.10
N ASN A 27 -17.62 21.75 -18.21
CA ASN A 27 -17.53 21.18 -19.56
C ASN A 27 -16.13 20.63 -19.83
N LEU A 28 -15.08 21.31 -19.34
CA LEU A 28 -13.71 20.88 -19.54
C LEU A 28 -13.38 19.60 -18.76
N VAL A 29 -13.86 19.51 -17.53
CA VAL A 29 -13.79 18.31 -16.70
C VAL A 29 -14.49 17.13 -17.39
N PHE A 30 -15.66 17.35 -17.97
CA PHE A 30 -16.37 16.31 -18.70
C PHE A 30 -15.58 15.80 -19.92
N ILE A 31 -14.98 16.73 -20.67
CA ILE A 31 -14.08 16.38 -21.79
C ILE A 31 -12.90 15.54 -21.33
N ALA A 32 -12.33 15.84 -20.16
CA ALA A 32 -11.24 15.05 -19.59
C ALA A 32 -11.67 13.60 -19.29
N ILE A 33 -12.82 13.42 -18.63
CA ILE A 33 -13.38 12.09 -18.27
C ILE A 33 -13.68 11.28 -19.54
N LEU A 34 -14.29 11.88 -20.56
CA LEU A 34 -14.65 11.16 -21.79
C LEU A 34 -13.44 10.84 -22.67
N ALA A 35 -12.49 11.77 -22.77
CA ALA A 35 -11.26 11.54 -23.51
C ALA A 35 -10.43 10.40 -22.89
N GLU A 36 -10.56 10.14 -21.58
CA GLU A 36 -9.89 9.02 -20.91
C GLU A 36 -10.29 7.65 -21.46
N LYS A 37 -11.53 7.49 -21.95
CA LYS A 37 -12.01 6.23 -22.59
C LYS A 37 -11.36 5.92 -23.93
N LEU A 38 -10.61 6.88 -24.50
CA LEU A 38 -9.87 6.71 -25.75
C LEU A 38 -8.42 6.26 -25.49
N PRO A 39 -7.80 5.58 -26.46
CA PRO A 39 -6.37 5.27 -26.43
C PRO A 39 -5.53 6.54 -26.22
N ARG A 40 -4.40 6.44 -25.49
CA ARG A 40 -3.53 7.57 -25.12
C ARG A 40 -3.19 8.49 -26.30
N HIS A 41 -2.96 7.93 -27.49
CA HIS A 41 -2.62 8.68 -28.71
C HIS A 41 -3.78 9.50 -29.32
N GLN A 42 -5.03 9.27 -28.92
CA GLN A 42 -6.22 9.95 -29.45
C GLN A 42 -6.83 10.97 -28.49
N ARG A 43 -6.48 10.93 -27.19
CA ARG A 43 -7.10 11.77 -26.15
C ARG A 43 -6.95 13.26 -26.41
N ASP A 44 -5.72 13.69 -26.71
CA ASP A 44 -5.42 15.10 -27.05
C ASP A 44 -6.19 15.55 -28.30
N LYS A 45 -6.27 14.69 -29.33
CA LYS A 45 -7.03 14.97 -30.54
C LYS A 45 -8.53 15.10 -30.26
N ALA A 46 -9.11 14.19 -29.48
CA ALA A 46 -10.53 14.24 -29.14
C ALA A 46 -10.90 15.49 -28.35
N ARG A 47 -10.03 15.92 -27.44
CA ARG A 47 -10.22 17.15 -26.66
C ARG A 47 -10.16 18.41 -27.52
N VAL A 48 -9.15 18.54 -28.38
CA VAL A 48 -9.03 19.71 -29.26
C VAL A 48 -10.18 19.74 -30.28
N VAL A 49 -10.47 18.61 -30.92
CA VAL A 49 -11.58 18.51 -31.90
C VAL A 49 -12.92 18.77 -31.20
N GLY A 50 -13.15 18.20 -30.01
CA GLY A 50 -14.36 18.43 -29.22
C GLY A 50 -14.55 19.90 -28.85
N LEU A 51 -13.50 20.58 -28.35
CA LEU A 51 -13.55 22.00 -27.98
C LEU A 51 -13.74 22.92 -29.20
N LEU A 52 -13.12 22.60 -30.34
CA LEU A 52 -13.32 23.35 -31.57
C LEU A 52 -14.75 23.19 -32.11
N LEU A 53 -15.29 21.97 -32.09
CA LEU A 53 -16.69 21.72 -32.47
C LEU A 53 -17.68 22.38 -31.51
N ALA A 54 -17.38 22.38 -30.21
CA ALA A 54 -18.15 23.10 -29.18
C ALA A 54 -18.15 24.62 -29.43
N LEU A 55 -17.00 25.23 -29.77
CA LEU A 55 -16.94 26.64 -30.18
C LEU A 55 -17.85 26.93 -31.36
N VAL A 56 -17.78 26.11 -32.41
CA VAL A 56 -18.62 26.27 -33.60
C VAL A 56 -20.11 26.18 -33.21
N MET A 57 -20.48 25.19 -32.40
CA MET A 57 -21.85 25.04 -31.92
C MET A 57 -22.32 26.24 -31.09
N ARG A 58 -21.49 26.76 -30.17
CA ARG A 58 -21.81 27.96 -29.39
C ARG A 58 -21.99 29.21 -30.25
N LEU A 59 -21.14 29.40 -31.26
CA LEU A 59 -21.29 30.50 -32.21
C LEU A 59 -22.57 30.37 -33.04
N ILE A 60 -22.95 29.15 -33.43
CA ILE A 60 -24.23 28.88 -34.12
C ILE A 60 -25.42 29.20 -33.21
N LEU A 61 -25.38 28.79 -31.93
CA LEU A 61 -26.43 29.09 -30.95
C LEU A 61 -26.56 30.61 -30.71
N LEU A 62 -25.43 31.32 -30.58
CA LEU A 62 -25.41 32.78 -30.46
C LEU A 62 -25.93 33.48 -31.71
N ALA A 63 -25.53 33.06 -32.91
CA ALA A 63 -26.06 33.62 -34.15
C ALA A 63 -27.57 33.35 -34.30
N SER A 64 -28.06 32.25 -33.71
CA SER A 64 -29.46 31.84 -33.71
C SER A 64 -30.25 32.38 -32.50
N ILE A 65 -29.72 33.37 -31.78
CA ILE A 65 -30.33 33.97 -30.58
C ILE A 65 -31.80 34.38 -30.74
N SER A 66 -32.16 34.99 -31.87
CA SER A 66 -33.54 35.40 -32.15
C SER A 66 -34.48 34.20 -32.26
N TRP A 67 -33.98 33.10 -32.81
CA TRP A 67 -34.70 31.83 -32.86
C TRP A 67 -34.72 31.14 -31.49
N LEU A 68 -33.61 31.16 -30.75
CA LEU A 68 -33.51 30.62 -29.39
C LEU A 68 -34.51 31.28 -28.44
N ALA A 69 -34.69 32.60 -28.55
CA ALA A 69 -35.67 33.36 -27.78
C ALA A 69 -37.12 32.96 -28.08
N THR A 70 -37.40 32.31 -29.23
CA THR A 70 -38.72 31.74 -29.51
C THR A 70 -38.93 30.36 -28.87
N LEU A 71 -37.86 29.65 -28.49
CA LEU A 71 -37.93 28.34 -27.85
C LEU A 71 -38.43 28.39 -26.41
N THR A 72 -38.54 29.59 -25.82
CA THR A 72 -39.16 29.83 -24.50
C THR A 72 -40.68 29.91 -24.57
N LYS A 73 -41.26 30.00 -25.77
CA LYS A 73 -42.72 29.99 -25.94
C LYS A 73 -43.26 28.59 -25.63
N PRO A 74 -44.40 28.47 -24.94
CA PRO A 74 -44.99 27.18 -24.62
C PRO A 74 -45.49 26.49 -25.91
N ILE A 75 -45.09 25.23 -26.10
CA ILE A 75 -45.43 24.43 -27.29
C ILE A 75 -46.38 23.29 -26.91
N LEU A 76 -46.28 22.78 -25.68
CA LEU A 76 -47.02 21.58 -25.25
C LEU A 76 -47.54 21.78 -23.82
N THR A 77 -48.83 21.60 -23.59
CA THR A 77 -49.43 21.66 -22.24
C THR A 77 -49.80 20.26 -21.79
N LEU A 78 -49.13 19.74 -20.75
CA LEU A 78 -49.42 18.43 -20.16
C LEU A 78 -49.71 18.62 -18.67
N VAL A 79 -50.86 18.13 -18.19
CA VAL A 79 -51.24 18.12 -16.77
C VAL A 79 -51.10 19.52 -16.11
N GLY A 80 -51.56 20.57 -16.78
CA GLY A 80 -51.54 21.94 -16.25
C GLY A 80 -50.18 22.66 -16.31
N HIS A 81 -49.10 21.99 -16.74
CA HIS A 81 -47.80 22.60 -16.99
C HIS A 81 -47.56 22.79 -18.49
N SER A 82 -47.12 23.99 -18.87
CA SER A 82 -46.74 24.33 -20.25
C SER A 82 -45.25 24.15 -20.46
N PHE A 83 -44.87 23.20 -21.31
CA PHE A 83 -43.49 22.95 -21.72
C PHE A 83 -43.15 23.78 -22.95
N SER A 84 -42.05 24.51 -22.87
CA SER A 84 -41.39 25.14 -24.01
C SER A 84 -40.36 24.19 -24.64
N ALA A 85 -39.87 24.50 -25.85
CA ALA A 85 -38.79 23.70 -26.45
C ALA A 85 -37.50 23.77 -25.62
N ARG A 86 -37.23 24.90 -24.97
CA ARG A 86 -36.12 25.04 -24.01
C ARG A 86 -36.27 24.02 -22.88
N ASP A 87 -37.46 23.93 -22.28
CA ASP A 87 -37.72 23.04 -21.15
C ASP A 87 -37.52 21.56 -21.53
N LEU A 88 -37.93 21.19 -22.75
CA LEU A 88 -37.71 19.84 -23.26
C LEU A 88 -36.22 19.53 -23.47
N ILE A 89 -35.44 20.50 -23.98
CA ILE A 89 -33.98 20.34 -24.14
C ILE A 89 -33.30 20.22 -22.76
N MET A 90 -33.68 21.04 -21.78
CA MET A 90 -33.15 20.98 -20.42
C MET A 90 -33.51 19.65 -19.73
N LEU A 91 -34.75 19.18 -19.89
CA LEU A 91 -35.22 17.93 -19.30
C LEU A 91 -34.53 16.71 -19.93
N THR A 92 -34.45 16.64 -21.25
CA THR A 92 -33.76 15.55 -21.96
C THR A 92 -32.26 15.55 -21.67
N GLY A 93 -31.62 16.72 -21.68
CA GLY A 93 -30.22 16.89 -21.33
C GLY A 93 -29.93 16.54 -19.86
N GLY A 94 -30.77 16.98 -18.94
CA GLY A 94 -30.67 16.68 -17.51
C GLY A 94 -30.83 15.19 -17.20
N ILE A 95 -31.82 14.52 -17.80
CA ILE A 95 -31.98 13.06 -17.66
C ILE A 95 -30.78 12.31 -18.24
N PHE A 96 -30.29 12.73 -19.41
CA PHE A 96 -29.10 12.13 -20.03
C PHE A 96 -27.86 12.27 -19.13
N LEU A 97 -27.67 13.45 -18.55
CA LEU A 97 -26.60 13.74 -17.59
C LEU A 97 -26.69 12.88 -16.33
N LEU A 98 -27.87 12.80 -15.70
CA LEU A 98 -28.12 11.95 -14.54
C LEU A 98 -27.79 10.49 -14.85
N PHE A 99 -28.34 9.94 -15.94
CA PHE A 99 -28.08 8.57 -16.35
C PHE A 99 -26.58 8.32 -16.57
N LYS A 100 -25.91 9.20 -17.33
CA LYS A 100 -24.49 9.03 -17.67
C LYS A 100 -23.59 9.16 -16.44
N ALA A 101 -23.81 10.12 -15.56
CA ALA A 101 -23.00 10.24 -14.35
C ALA A 101 -23.24 9.11 -13.37
N THR A 102 -24.47 8.63 -13.19
CA THR A 102 -24.73 7.47 -12.33
C THR A 102 -24.06 6.20 -12.86
N VAL A 103 -24.12 5.94 -14.17
CA VAL A 103 -23.43 4.79 -14.79
C VAL A 103 -21.92 4.91 -14.62
N GLU A 104 -21.33 6.08 -14.92
CA GLU A 104 -19.90 6.31 -14.79
C GLU A 104 -19.42 6.21 -13.33
N LEU A 105 -20.20 6.74 -12.39
CA LEU A 105 -19.92 6.66 -10.96
C LEU A 105 -19.95 5.21 -10.49
N ASN A 106 -20.94 4.41 -10.93
CA ASN A 106 -21.01 3.00 -10.58
C ASN A 106 -19.86 2.19 -11.17
N GLU A 107 -19.51 2.41 -12.45
CA GLU A 107 -18.36 1.75 -13.11
C GLU A 107 -17.06 1.99 -12.31
N ARG A 108 -16.86 3.20 -11.79
CA ARG A 108 -15.67 3.57 -11.01
C ARG A 108 -15.70 3.07 -9.56
N LEU A 109 -16.88 2.93 -8.95
CA LEU A 109 -17.03 2.42 -7.58
C LEU A 109 -16.93 0.88 -7.51
N GLU A 110 -17.41 0.16 -8.52
CA GLU A 110 -17.36 -1.31 -8.57
C GLU A 110 -15.94 -1.87 -8.83
N GLY A 111 -14.90 -1.03 -8.96
CA GLY A 111 -13.51 -1.49 -9.07
C GLY A 111 -13.20 -2.30 -10.34
N LYS A 112 -14.07 -2.28 -11.35
CA LYS A 112 -13.97 -3.04 -12.62
C LYS A 112 -12.82 -2.59 -13.54
N ASP A 113 -11.81 -1.92 -13.00
CA ASP A 113 -10.58 -1.51 -13.69
C ASP A 113 -9.36 -2.35 -13.32
N HIS A 114 -9.46 -3.34 -12.42
CA HIS A 114 -8.33 -4.20 -12.03
C HIS A 114 -8.32 -5.64 -12.56
N GLU A 115 -9.39 -6.16 -13.18
CA GLU A 115 -9.45 -7.60 -13.54
C GLU A 115 -9.59 -7.95 -15.03
N ASN A 116 -9.54 -7.01 -15.97
CA ASN A 116 -9.64 -7.40 -17.39
C ASN A 116 -8.68 -6.60 -18.28
N HIS A 117 -7.41 -7.00 -18.26
CA HIS A 117 -6.40 -6.55 -19.23
C HIS A 117 -6.55 -7.20 -20.62
N ASN A 118 -7.51 -8.12 -20.80
CA ASN A 118 -7.79 -8.72 -22.10
C ASN A 118 -8.97 -8.03 -22.81
N GLN A 119 -8.64 -7.22 -23.82
CA GLN A 119 -9.53 -6.72 -24.88
C GLN A 119 -10.82 -6.00 -24.48
N ARG A 120 -10.75 -4.90 -23.71
CA ARG A 120 -11.74 -3.83 -23.93
C ARG A 120 -11.40 -3.12 -25.24
N LYS A 121 -12.17 -3.36 -26.31
CA LYS A 121 -12.18 -2.49 -27.50
C LYS A 121 -12.38 -1.06 -26.99
N GLY A 122 -11.31 -0.26 -26.96
CA GLY A 122 -11.35 1.13 -26.54
C GLY A 122 -12.49 1.86 -27.26
N ALA A 123 -13.11 2.84 -26.59
CA ALA A 123 -14.23 3.57 -27.18
C ALA A 123 -13.85 4.10 -28.57
N LYS A 124 -14.79 4.08 -29.51
CA LYS A 124 -14.53 4.64 -30.85
C LYS A 124 -14.42 6.17 -30.73
N PHE A 125 -13.48 6.76 -31.48
CA PHE A 125 -13.18 8.21 -31.46
C PHE A 125 -14.43 9.09 -31.64
N TRP A 126 -15.19 8.87 -32.71
CA TRP A 126 -16.32 9.72 -33.08
C TRP A 126 -17.47 9.73 -32.06
N PRO A 127 -17.94 8.59 -31.52
CA PRO A 127 -18.94 8.59 -30.44
C PRO A 127 -18.56 9.44 -29.23
N VAL A 128 -17.28 9.43 -28.83
CA VAL A 128 -16.79 10.25 -27.69
C VAL A 128 -16.85 11.74 -28.03
N VAL A 129 -16.38 12.13 -29.23
CA VAL A 129 -16.43 13.52 -29.69
C VAL A 129 -17.87 14.02 -29.81
N ILE A 130 -18.79 13.20 -30.34
CA ILE A 130 -20.22 13.54 -30.44
C ILE A 130 -20.83 13.75 -29.05
N GLN A 131 -20.51 12.89 -28.08
CA GLN A 131 -21.00 13.05 -26.70
C GLN A 131 -20.52 14.35 -26.06
N ILE A 132 -19.25 14.73 -26.28
CA ILE A 132 -18.69 16.02 -25.83
C ILE A 132 -19.52 17.19 -26.39
N VAL A 133 -19.77 17.19 -27.71
CA VAL A 133 -20.48 18.29 -28.38
C VAL A 133 -21.94 18.37 -27.93
N VAL A 134 -22.63 17.23 -27.79
CA VAL A 134 -24.03 17.19 -27.34
C VAL A 134 -24.15 17.75 -25.93
N LEU A 135 -23.23 17.40 -25.03
CA LEU A 135 -23.27 17.88 -23.66
C LEU A 135 -22.89 19.35 -23.54
N ASP A 136 -21.90 19.81 -24.31
CA ASP A 136 -21.61 21.24 -24.37
C ASP A 136 -22.82 22.03 -24.91
N ALA A 137 -23.55 21.49 -25.90
CA ALA A 137 -24.76 22.14 -26.41
C ALA A 137 -25.88 22.26 -25.35
N VAL A 138 -26.07 21.23 -24.52
CA VAL A 138 -27.05 21.26 -23.41
C VAL A 138 -26.65 22.30 -22.36
N PHE A 139 -25.38 22.32 -21.94
CA PHE A 139 -24.90 23.27 -20.93
C PHE A 139 -24.82 24.70 -21.46
N SER A 140 -24.42 24.88 -22.71
CA SER A 140 -24.27 26.20 -23.33
C SER A 140 -25.61 26.88 -23.63
N LEU A 141 -26.72 26.14 -23.66
CA LEU A 141 -28.05 26.74 -23.84
C LEU A 141 -28.35 27.74 -22.71
N ASP A 142 -28.09 27.36 -21.46
CA ASP A 142 -28.36 28.22 -20.29
C ASP A 142 -27.32 29.36 -20.20
N SER A 143 -26.04 29.07 -20.48
CA SER A 143 -24.98 30.10 -20.49
C SER A 143 -25.23 31.15 -21.58
N VAL A 144 -25.65 30.76 -22.77
CA VAL A 144 -26.01 31.69 -23.85
C VAL A 144 -27.22 32.53 -23.46
N ILE A 145 -28.28 31.94 -22.88
CA ILE A 145 -29.46 32.70 -22.46
C ILE A 145 -29.09 33.73 -21.37
N THR A 146 -28.23 33.38 -20.42
CA THR A 146 -27.75 34.33 -19.40
C THR A 146 -26.88 35.44 -20.00
N ALA A 147 -25.98 35.12 -20.94
CA ALA A 147 -25.13 36.08 -21.63
C ALA A 147 -25.94 37.15 -22.39
N VAL A 148 -27.02 36.72 -23.03
CA VAL A 148 -27.95 37.60 -23.77
C VAL A 148 -28.68 38.58 -22.86
N GLY A 149 -28.89 38.23 -21.59
CA GLY A 149 -29.46 39.14 -20.60
C GLY A 149 -28.50 40.21 -20.08
N MET A 150 -27.20 40.13 -20.42
CA MET A 150 -26.15 40.99 -19.83
C MET A 150 -25.51 41.98 -20.81
N VAL A 151 -25.39 41.66 -22.10
CA VAL A 151 -24.73 42.53 -23.08
C VAL A 151 -25.49 42.55 -24.41
N ASP A 152 -25.85 43.75 -24.87
CA ASP A 152 -26.70 43.93 -26.07
C ASP A 152 -25.96 43.69 -27.40
N HIS A 153 -24.64 43.62 -27.39
CA HIS A 153 -23.83 43.50 -28.60
C HIS A 153 -23.41 42.05 -28.89
N LEU A 154 -24.01 41.44 -29.92
CA LEU A 154 -23.69 40.08 -30.39
C LEU A 154 -22.20 39.87 -30.67
N ALA A 155 -21.52 40.85 -31.27
CA ALA A 155 -20.09 40.77 -31.57
C ALA A 155 -19.22 40.65 -30.30
N VAL A 156 -19.63 41.30 -29.21
CA VAL A 156 -18.93 41.26 -27.90
C VAL A 156 -19.13 39.89 -27.25
N MET A 157 -20.34 39.35 -27.31
CA MET A 157 -20.62 37.98 -26.83
C MET A 157 -19.82 36.93 -27.60
N MET A 158 -19.78 37.02 -28.93
CA MET A 158 -18.98 36.09 -29.76
C MET A 158 -17.48 36.21 -29.46
N ALA A 159 -16.96 37.43 -29.27
CA ALA A 159 -15.58 37.64 -28.88
C ALA A 159 -15.28 37.03 -27.50
N ALA A 160 -16.18 37.19 -26.52
CA ALA A 160 -16.03 36.59 -25.19
C ALA A 160 -15.95 35.06 -25.26
N VAL A 161 -16.85 34.42 -25.99
CA VAL A 161 -16.85 32.95 -26.17
C VAL A 161 -15.57 32.47 -26.86
N CYS A 162 -15.12 33.16 -27.91
CA CYS A 162 -13.86 32.81 -28.59
C CYS A 162 -12.65 32.92 -27.65
N ILE A 163 -12.58 33.98 -26.83
CA ILE A 163 -11.50 34.18 -25.85
C ILE A 163 -11.56 33.08 -24.77
N ALA A 164 -12.74 32.83 -24.21
CA ALA A 164 -12.93 31.83 -23.17
C ALA A 164 -12.56 30.42 -23.66
N ILE A 165 -13.01 30.01 -24.85
CA ILE A 165 -12.67 28.69 -25.40
C ILE A 165 -11.18 28.58 -25.77
N SER A 166 -10.57 29.65 -26.26
CA SER A 166 -9.12 29.67 -26.51
C SER A 166 -8.32 29.46 -25.21
N LEU A 167 -8.72 30.11 -24.11
CA LEU A 167 -8.10 29.93 -22.81
C LEU A 167 -8.35 28.51 -22.25
N MET A 168 -9.57 27.98 -22.42
CA MET A 168 -9.90 26.61 -22.04
C MET A 168 -9.06 25.60 -22.84
N LEU A 169 -8.85 25.78 -24.14
CA LEU A 169 -8.00 24.93 -24.97
C LEU A 169 -6.57 24.83 -24.40
N LEU A 170 -5.99 25.96 -23.99
CA LEU A 170 -4.67 26.02 -23.36
C LEU A 170 -4.65 25.32 -21.98
N ALA A 171 -5.66 25.55 -21.16
CA ALA A 171 -5.80 24.93 -19.84
C ALA A 171 -6.19 23.44 -19.89
N SER A 172 -6.72 22.98 -21.03
CA SER A 172 -7.38 21.67 -21.15
C SER A 172 -6.45 20.48 -20.89
N LYS A 173 -5.20 20.57 -21.35
CA LYS A 173 -4.19 19.52 -21.22
C LYS A 173 -3.68 19.34 -19.78
N PRO A 174 -3.19 20.40 -19.10
CA PRO A 174 -2.79 20.26 -17.70
C PRO A 174 -3.97 19.86 -16.80
N LEU A 175 -5.18 20.38 -17.05
CA LEU A 175 -6.35 20.00 -16.26
C LEU A 175 -6.70 18.52 -16.42
N THR A 176 -6.69 18.01 -17.66
CA THR A 176 -6.96 16.58 -17.91
C THR A 176 -5.93 15.69 -17.19
N ASN A 177 -4.64 16.05 -17.25
CA ASN A 177 -3.60 15.29 -16.58
C ASN A 177 -3.77 15.33 -15.05
N PHE A 178 -4.15 16.48 -14.50
CA PHE A 178 -4.40 16.64 -13.08
C PHE A 178 -5.62 15.83 -12.60
N VAL A 179 -6.75 15.92 -13.31
CA VAL A 179 -7.97 15.15 -12.98
C VAL A 179 -7.70 13.65 -13.05
N ASN A 180 -6.97 13.18 -14.06
CA ASN A 180 -6.62 11.76 -14.20
C ASN A 180 -5.61 11.27 -13.15
N ALA A 181 -4.79 12.15 -12.59
CA ALA A 181 -3.85 11.80 -11.51
C ALA A 181 -4.55 11.63 -10.15
N HIS A 182 -5.78 12.14 -10.00
CA HIS A 182 -6.50 12.18 -8.73
C HIS A 182 -7.93 11.60 -8.87
N PRO A 183 -8.13 10.30 -8.64
CA PRO A 183 -9.43 9.64 -8.81
C PRO A 183 -10.57 10.25 -7.97
N THR A 184 -10.27 10.81 -6.80
CA THR A 184 -11.23 11.49 -5.93
C THR A 184 -11.82 12.74 -6.60
N ILE A 185 -11.03 13.46 -7.40
CA ILE A 185 -11.51 14.61 -8.19
C ILE A 185 -12.53 14.13 -9.24
N ILE A 186 -12.30 12.98 -9.87
CA ILE A 186 -13.25 12.45 -10.87
C ILE A 186 -14.61 12.15 -10.22
N ILE A 187 -14.62 11.54 -9.05
CA ILE A 187 -15.86 11.27 -8.28
C ILE A 187 -16.58 12.57 -7.93
N LEU A 188 -15.82 13.58 -7.47
CA LEU A 188 -16.34 14.91 -7.17
C LEU A 188 -17.00 15.55 -8.41
N CYS A 189 -16.32 15.50 -9.55
CA CYS A 189 -16.80 16.02 -10.83
C CYS A 189 -18.07 15.31 -11.32
N LEU A 190 -18.14 13.99 -11.19
CA LEU A 190 -19.35 13.22 -11.52
C LEU A 190 -20.52 13.58 -10.59
N SER A 191 -20.22 13.88 -9.33
CA SER A 191 -21.22 14.34 -8.36
C SER A 191 -21.76 15.73 -8.71
N PHE A 192 -20.91 16.65 -9.17
CA PHE A 192 -21.35 17.95 -9.69
C PHE A 192 -22.21 17.80 -10.94
N LEU A 193 -21.81 16.91 -11.85
CA LEU A 193 -22.60 16.61 -13.04
C LEU A 193 -24.00 16.09 -12.66
N LEU A 194 -24.10 15.20 -11.68
CA LEU A 194 -25.38 14.70 -11.18
C LEU A 194 -26.23 15.84 -10.58
N MET A 195 -25.61 16.74 -9.82
CA MET A 195 -26.28 17.90 -9.23
C MET A 195 -26.78 18.89 -10.30
N ILE A 196 -25.97 19.18 -11.32
CA ILE A 196 -26.37 20.06 -12.43
C ILE A 196 -27.45 19.39 -13.29
N GLY A 197 -27.31 18.08 -13.55
CA GLY A 197 -28.33 17.28 -14.23
C GLY A 197 -29.67 17.32 -13.50
N PHE A 198 -29.66 17.19 -12.17
CA PHE A 198 -30.85 17.37 -11.35
C PHE A 198 -31.43 18.79 -11.45
N SER A 199 -30.57 19.83 -11.41
CA SER A 199 -31.02 21.22 -11.59
C SER A 199 -31.69 21.47 -12.94
N LEU A 200 -31.13 20.93 -14.03
CA LEU A 200 -31.69 21.04 -15.37
C LEU A 200 -33.06 20.36 -15.49
N VAL A 201 -33.22 19.19 -14.85
CA VAL A 201 -34.52 18.52 -14.79
C VAL A 201 -35.52 19.36 -13.99
N ALA A 202 -35.13 19.88 -12.82
CA ALA A 202 -35.99 20.73 -11.99
C ALA A 202 -36.42 22.00 -12.75
N GLU A 203 -35.48 22.68 -13.41
CA GLU A 203 -35.74 23.86 -14.23
C GLU A 203 -36.64 23.54 -15.42
N GLY A 204 -36.49 22.37 -16.05
CA GLY A 204 -37.38 21.88 -17.11
C GLY A 204 -38.82 21.63 -16.66
N PHE A 205 -39.05 21.39 -15.37
CA PHE A 205 -40.40 21.35 -14.77
C PHE A 205 -40.90 22.72 -14.30
N GLY A 206 -40.09 23.77 -14.45
CA GLY A 206 -40.42 25.14 -14.01
C GLY A 206 -40.00 25.45 -12.57
N TYR A 207 -39.28 24.54 -11.89
CA TYR A 207 -38.70 24.81 -10.57
C TYR A 207 -37.33 25.47 -10.72
N LEU A 208 -37.28 26.77 -10.52
CA LEU A 208 -36.04 27.54 -10.60
C LEU A 208 -35.21 27.33 -9.32
N ILE A 209 -34.13 26.56 -9.43
CA ILE A 209 -33.14 26.43 -8.35
C ILE A 209 -32.17 27.62 -8.45
N PRO A 210 -32.04 28.46 -7.40
CA PRO A 210 -31.08 29.54 -7.42
C PRO A 210 -29.65 28.99 -7.57
N LYS A 211 -28.95 29.37 -8.64
CA LYS A 211 -27.61 28.86 -8.98
C LYS A 211 -26.59 29.05 -7.85
N GLY A 212 -26.80 30.04 -6.97
CA GLY A 212 -25.98 30.26 -5.77
C GLY A 212 -25.91 29.04 -4.84
N TYR A 213 -26.99 28.25 -4.71
CA TYR A 213 -26.96 27.02 -3.92
C TYR A 213 -26.07 25.95 -4.56
N LEU A 214 -26.09 25.84 -5.89
CA LEU A 214 -25.23 24.91 -6.63
C LEU A 214 -23.76 25.31 -6.45
N TYR A 215 -23.44 26.60 -6.61
CA TYR A 215 -22.06 27.08 -6.43
C TYR A 215 -21.57 26.94 -4.98
N ALA A 216 -22.45 27.13 -3.99
CA ALA A 216 -22.10 26.90 -2.59
C ALA A 216 -21.81 25.41 -2.31
N ALA A 217 -22.62 24.50 -2.85
CA ALA A 217 -22.39 23.07 -2.73
C ALA A 217 -21.08 22.65 -3.41
N ILE A 218 -20.84 23.11 -4.65
CA ILE A 218 -19.60 22.87 -5.39
C ILE A 218 -18.38 23.40 -4.61
N GLY A 219 -18.44 24.64 -4.15
CA GLY A 219 -17.36 25.28 -3.39
C GLY A 219 -17.05 24.56 -2.09
N PHE A 220 -18.07 24.15 -1.34
CA PHE A 220 -17.90 23.37 -0.11
C PHE A 220 -17.24 22.01 -0.40
N SER A 221 -17.70 21.29 -1.41
CA SER A 221 -17.13 19.99 -1.76
C SER A 221 -15.68 20.09 -2.26
N VAL A 222 -15.33 21.15 -3.00
CA VAL A 222 -13.93 21.43 -3.38
C VAL A 222 -13.06 21.68 -2.14
N ILE A 223 -13.54 22.47 -1.16
CA ILE A 223 -12.80 22.71 0.09
C ILE A 223 -12.57 21.39 0.84
N ILE A 224 -13.61 20.57 0.98
CA ILE A 224 -13.49 19.25 1.61
C ILE A 224 -12.50 18.36 0.86
N GLU A 225 -12.51 18.38 -0.48
CA GLU A 225 -11.57 17.60 -1.28
C GLU A 225 -10.12 18.10 -1.13
N ILE A 226 -9.90 19.42 -1.05
CA ILE A 226 -8.58 19.99 -0.74
C ILE A 226 -8.08 19.50 0.63
N LEU A 227 -8.95 19.53 1.65
CA LEU A 227 -8.61 19.03 2.99
C LEU A 227 -8.35 17.52 2.99
N ASN A 228 -9.13 16.75 2.23
CA ASN A 228 -8.95 15.31 2.06
C ASN A 228 -7.61 14.99 1.37
N GLN A 229 -7.26 15.70 0.29
CA GLN A 229 -5.97 15.54 -0.38
C GLN A 229 -4.81 15.93 0.53
N LEU A 230 -4.93 17.02 1.30
CA LEU A 230 -3.92 17.42 2.27
C LEU A 230 -3.77 16.37 3.40
N SER A 231 -4.89 15.82 3.87
CA SER A 231 -4.93 14.73 4.85
C SER A 231 -4.26 13.47 4.31
N GLN A 232 -4.56 13.07 3.08
CA GLN A 232 -3.91 11.93 2.42
C GLN A 232 -2.43 12.16 2.16
N TYR A 233 -2.03 13.37 1.76
CA TYR A 233 -0.62 13.74 1.61
C TYR A 233 0.12 13.65 2.95
N ASN A 234 -0.46 14.18 4.02
CA ASN A 234 0.08 14.07 5.37
C ASN A 234 0.12 12.62 5.85
N ARG A 235 -0.92 11.82 5.57
CA ARG A 235 -0.97 10.39 5.93
C ARG A 235 0.06 9.58 5.14
N ARG A 236 0.26 9.86 3.85
CA ARG A 236 1.34 9.28 3.04
C ARG A 236 2.70 9.68 3.57
N ARG A 237 2.88 10.93 4.00
CA ARG A 237 4.12 11.39 4.65
C ARG A 237 4.37 10.63 5.96
N PHE A 238 3.36 10.48 6.80
CA PHE A 238 3.44 9.71 8.05
C PHE A 238 3.69 8.21 7.84
N LEU A 239 3.01 7.58 6.87
CA LEU A 239 3.21 6.17 6.52
C LEU A 239 4.55 5.93 5.79
N SER A 240 5.00 6.87 4.96
CA SER A 240 6.35 6.84 4.36
C SER A 240 7.47 7.14 5.35
N SER A 241 7.12 7.68 6.53
CA SER A 241 8.00 7.81 7.69
C SER A 241 8.04 6.54 8.55
N SER A 242 7.23 5.52 8.27
CA SER A 242 7.30 4.21 8.93
C SER A 242 8.09 3.16 8.15
N ARG A 243 8.60 3.48 6.95
CA ARG A 243 9.77 2.78 6.41
C ARG A 243 11.01 3.59 6.80
N PRO A 244 11.80 3.17 7.79
CA PRO A 244 12.99 3.90 8.17
C PRO A 244 13.85 4.15 6.92
N LEU A 245 14.44 5.34 6.79
CA LEU A 245 15.33 5.71 5.66
C LEU A 245 16.35 4.62 5.33
N ARG A 246 16.78 3.89 6.37
CA ARG A 246 17.67 2.73 6.31
C ARG A 246 17.13 1.61 5.43
N GLU A 247 15.85 1.26 5.53
CA GLU A 247 15.21 0.15 4.79
C GLU A 247 15.10 0.49 3.29
N ARG A 248 14.85 1.77 2.97
CA ARG A 248 14.84 2.25 1.57
C ARG A 248 16.22 2.28 0.95
N THR A 249 17.24 2.73 1.69
CA THR A 249 18.63 2.64 1.20
C THR A 249 19.10 1.20 1.11
N ALA A 250 18.69 0.35 2.05
CA ALA A 250 19.01 -1.07 2.05
C ALA A 250 18.43 -1.77 0.81
N GLU A 251 17.14 -1.56 0.53
CA GLU A 251 16.48 -2.12 -0.65
C GLU A 251 17.06 -1.55 -1.95
N ALA A 252 17.38 -0.25 -2.00
CA ALA A 252 18.02 0.36 -3.17
C ALA A 252 19.44 -0.18 -3.40
N VAL A 253 20.21 -0.39 -2.33
CA VAL A 253 21.53 -1.04 -2.38
C VAL A 253 21.37 -2.49 -2.82
N LEU A 254 20.45 -3.26 -2.24
CA LEU A 254 20.16 -4.64 -2.63
C LEU A 254 19.70 -4.75 -4.09
N ARG A 255 18.88 -3.83 -4.59
CA ARG A 255 18.48 -3.77 -6.02
C ARG A 255 19.65 -3.46 -6.96
N LEU A 256 20.60 -2.64 -6.50
CA LEU A 256 21.84 -2.36 -7.22
C LEU A 256 22.81 -3.55 -7.19
N LEU A 257 22.81 -4.32 -6.10
CA LEU A 257 23.70 -5.46 -5.86
C LEU A 257 23.19 -6.79 -6.42
N SER A 258 21.87 -6.98 -6.50
CA SER A 258 21.24 -8.25 -6.87
C SER A 258 21.15 -8.46 -8.39
N GLY A 259 21.33 -7.40 -9.19
CA GLY A 259 21.29 -7.47 -10.66
C GLY A 259 19.93 -7.88 -11.25
N LYS A 260 19.00 -8.40 -10.45
CA LYS A 260 17.63 -8.73 -10.81
C LYS A 260 16.75 -7.51 -10.57
N HIS A 261 16.45 -6.78 -11.64
CA HIS A 261 15.18 -6.06 -11.70
C HIS A 261 14.08 -7.12 -11.72
N GLU A 262 13.30 -7.24 -10.64
CA GLU A 262 11.93 -7.73 -10.80
C GLU A 262 11.26 -6.87 -11.88
N GLU A 263 10.69 -7.52 -12.88
CA GLU A 263 9.96 -6.89 -13.98
C GLU A 263 8.72 -6.18 -13.42
N ALA A 264 8.92 -4.97 -12.89
CA ALA A 264 7.87 -3.98 -12.87
C ALA A 264 7.53 -3.68 -14.33
N GLN A 265 6.38 -4.19 -14.80
CA GLN A 265 5.79 -3.95 -16.11
C GLN A 265 5.95 -2.49 -16.53
N LEU A 266 6.97 -2.19 -17.33
CA LEU A 266 7.24 -0.86 -17.85
C LEU A 266 7.69 -0.95 -19.31
N ASP A 267 6.82 -0.41 -20.17
CA ASP A 267 6.95 -0.05 -21.58
C ASP A 267 8.15 -0.59 -22.40
N ALA A 268 7.79 -1.26 -23.50
CA ALA A 268 8.66 -1.88 -24.52
C ALA A 268 9.72 -0.96 -25.18
N ASN A 269 9.77 0.33 -24.85
CA ASN A 269 10.73 1.28 -25.41
C ASN A 269 11.96 1.52 -24.50
N THR A 270 12.00 0.95 -23.30
CA THR A 270 13.15 1.09 -22.39
C THR A 270 14.10 -0.12 -22.43
N SER A 271 13.65 -1.23 -23.03
CA SER A 271 14.36 -2.51 -23.09
C SER A 271 15.60 -2.50 -24.00
N SER A 272 15.72 -1.55 -24.94
CA SER A 272 16.83 -1.51 -25.91
C SER A 272 18.07 -0.76 -25.46
N LEU A 273 18.02 -0.04 -24.33
CA LEU A 273 19.16 0.71 -23.78
C LEU A 273 19.91 -0.03 -22.66
N ILE A 274 19.42 -1.20 -22.23
CA ILE A 274 19.97 -1.98 -21.11
C ILE A 274 20.76 -3.22 -21.60
N ALA A 275 20.82 -3.45 -22.93
CA ALA A 275 21.51 -4.60 -23.50
C ALA A 275 23.05 -4.53 -23.42
N ASP A 276 23.65 -3.35 -23.23
CA ASP A 276 25.11 -3.15 -23.34
C ASP A 276 25.89 -3.31 -22.02
N ASN A 277 25.23 -3.53 -20.87
CA ASN A 277 25.90 -3.68 -19.56
C ASN A 277 25.85 -5.11 -18.97
N ARG A 278 25.70 -6.15 -19.81
CA ARG A 278 25.68 -7.58 -19.38
C ARG A 278 27.05 -8.16 -18.98
N GLY A 279 28.03 -7.33 -18.63
CA GLY A 279 29.44 -7.73 -18.54
C GLY A 279 30.11 -7.70 -17.17
N GLU A 280 29.52 -7.11 -16.13
CA GLU A 280 30.20 -6.96 -14.84
C GLU A 280 29.55 -7.79 -13.73
N ALA A 281 30.35 -8.75 -13.26
CA ALA A 281 30.20 -9.66 -12.16
C ALA A 281 29.15 -9.29 -11.09
N ASP A 282 28.35 -10.28 -10.72
CA ASP A 282 27.74 -10.37 -9.39
C ASP A 282 28.85 -10.10 -8.34
N LEU A 283 28.89 -8.88 -7.80
CA LEU A 283 29.96 -8.39 -6.91
C LEU A 283 30.02 -9.13 -5.56
N PHE A 284 28.97 -9.89 -5.22
CA PHE A 284 28.82 -10.63 -3.97
C PHE A 284 28.35 -12.07 -4.21
N ILE A 285 28.96 -13.01 -3.48
CA ILE A 285 28.59 -14.43 -3.45
C ILE A 285 27.20 -14.56 -2.80
N PRO A 286 26.34 -15.55 -3.18
CA PRO A 286 25.00 -15.71 -2.59
C PRO A 286 24.95 -15.70 -1.05
N GLN A 287 25.97 -16.26 -0.40
CA GLN A 287 26.11 -16.26 1.06
C GLN A 287 26.29 -14.83 1.63
N GLU A 288 27.04 -13.97 0.95
CA GLU A 288 27.25 -12.58 1.36
C GLU A 288 25.96 -11.76 1.24
N ARG A 289 25.14 -12.01 0.21
CA ARG A 289 23.83 -11.36 0.07
C ARG A 289 22.88 -11.74 1.20
N MET A 290 22.83 -13.02 1.55
CA MET A 290 22.03 -13.49 2.69
C MET A 290 22.48 -12.86 4.01
N MET A 291 23.80 -12.74 4.25
CA MET A 291 24.31 -12.05 5.43
C MET A 291 23.87 -10.58 5.46
N ILE A 292 23.93 -9.89 4.32
CA ILE A 292 23.49 -8.48 4.21
C ILE A 292 22.00 -8.35 4.51
N GLU A 293 21.16 -9.20 3.91
CA GLU A 293 19.70 -9.21 4.15
C GLU A 293 19.36 -9.44 5.63
N ARG A 294 20.04 -10.38 6.28
CA ARG A 294 19.88 -10.65 7.72
C ARG A 294 20.29 -9.46 8.58
N VAL A 295 21.43 -8.84 8.31
CA VAL A 295 21.90 -7.64 9.04
C VAL A 295 20.90 -6.49 8.91
N LEU A 296 20.28 -6.33 7.75
CA LEU A 296 19.25 -5.32 7.53
C LEU A 296 17.97 -5.61 8.34
N GLY A 297 17.56 -6.89 8.41
CA GLY A 297 16.42 -7.35 9.21
C GLY A 297 16.64 -7.31 10.73
N MET A 298 17.89 -7.38 11.21
CA MET A 298 18.19 -7.37 12.65
C MET A 298 17.68 -6.15 13.41
N ALA A 299 17.53 -5.01 12.74
CA ALA A 299 17.04 -3.79 13.39
C ALA A 299 15.58 -3.90 13.85
N GLN A 300 14.79 -4.77 13.22
CA GLN A 300 13.37 -5.01 13.51
C GLN A 300 13.15 -6.24 14.40
N ARG A 301 14.19 -7.07 14.61
CA ARG A 301 14.14 -8.26 15.47
C ARG A 301 14.48 -7.94 16.92
N THR A 302 13.86 -8.68 17.83
CA THR A 302 14.06 -8.61 19.28
C THR A 302 14.80 -9.84 19.80
N VAL A 303 15.35 -9.75 21.01
CA VAL A 303 15.96 -10.91 21.69
C VAL A 303 14.98 -12.05 21.93
N SER A 304 13.69 -11.78 22.12
CA SER A 304 12.65 -12.82 22.24
C SER A 304 12.55 -13.73 21.00
N SER A 305 12.90 -13.22 19.81
CA SER A 305 12.84 -13.99 18.56
C SER A 305 13.96 -15.03 18.40
N ILE A 306 15.03 -14.93 19.19
CA ILE A 306 16.20 -15.82 19.11
C ILE A 306 16.57 -16.47 20.44
N MET A 307 15.85 -16.16 21.53
CA MET A 307 16.20 -16.69 22.85
C MET A 307 15.94 -18.20 22.94
N THR A 308 16.72 -18.86 23.78
CA THR A 308 16.36 -20.19 24.28
C THR A 308 15.33 -19.99 25.38
N SER A 309 14.08 -20.42 25.12
CA SER A 309 12.98 -20.33 26.08
C SER A 309 13.33 -21.05 27.37
N ARG A 310 12.83 -20.55 28.52
CA ARG A 310 13.06 -21.11 29.86
C ARG A 310 12.85 -22.63 29.95
N HIS A 311 11.92 -23.18 29.17
CA HIS A 311 11.62 -24.62 29.16
C HIS A 311 12.69 -25.46 28.46
N ASP A 312 13.50 -24.84 27.61
CA ASP A 312 14.59 -25.47 26.85
C ASP A 312 15.96 -25.24 27.51
N VAL A 313 16.03 -24.44 28.58
CA VAL A 313 17.26 -24.15 29.30
C VAL A 313 17.55 -25.26 30.30
N GLU A 314 18.72 -25.89 30.20
CA GLU A 314 19.21 -26.81 31.22
C GLU A 314 19.60 -26.05 32.49
N GLN A 315 19.02 -26.43 33.62
CA GLN A 315 19.23 -25.80 34.92
C GLN A 315 19.81 -26.80 35.93
N LEU A 316 20.68 -26.31 36.81
CA LEU A 316 21.30 -27.06 37.89
C LEU A 316 20.78 -26.56 39.24
N ASP A 317 19.98 -27.38 39.91
CA ASP A 317 19.52 -27.10 41.27
C ASP A 317 20.64 -27.33 42.28
N LEU A 318 21.01 -26.27 43.00
CA LEU A 318 22.08 -26.28 44.02
C LEU A 318 21.74 -27.12 45.26
N ASN A 319 20.48 -27.51 45.43
CA ASN A 319 20.03 -28.36 46.54
C ASN A 319 20.14 -29.85 46.24
N TYR A 320 20.54 -30.23 45.02
CA TYR A 320 20.78 -31.63 44.71
C TYR A 320 21.95 -32.23 45.52
N PRO A 321 21.89 -33.54 45.86
CA PRO A 321 23.01 -34.23 46.48
C PRO A 321 24.27 -34.12 45.63
N LYS A 322 25.43 -33.96 46.26
CA LYS A 322 26.73 -33.80 45.58
C LYS A 322 26.98 -34.85 44.49
N SER A 323 26.58 -36.10 44.70
CA SER A 323 26.70 -37.17 43.70
C SER A 323 25.92 -36.91 42.41
N LYS A 324 24.73 -36.29 42.51
CA LYS A 324 23.89 -35.91 41.37
C LYS A 324 24.42 -34.65 40.69
N LEU A 325 24.92 -33.68 41.47
CA LEU A 325 25.62 -32.51 40.94
C LEU A 325 26.83 -32.90 40.10
N ASP A 326 27.68 -33.79 40.62
CA ASP A 326 28.87 -34.29 39.91
C ASP A 326 28.48 -35.00 38.59
N GLU A 327 27.40 -35.78 38.59
CA GLU A 327 26.87 -36.42 37.37
C GLU A 327 26.41 -35.40 36.32
N LEU A 328 25.63 -34.39 36.74
CA LEU A 328 25.14 -33.33 35.85
C LEU A 328 26.28 -32.48 35.31
N LEU A 329 27.27 -32.14 36.14
CA LEU A 329 28.47 -31.41 35.73
C LEU A 329 29.31 -32.19 34.72
N GLN A 330 29.41 -33.53 34.86
CA GLN A 330 30.14 -34.37 33.90
C GLN A 330 29.43 -34.51 32.54
N LYS A 331 28.10 -34.44 32.52
CA LYS A 331 27.30 -34.51 31.30
C LYS A 331 27.18 -33.15 30.59
N ASN A 332 27.49 -32.06 31.27
CA ASN A 332 27.30 -30.70 30.76
C ASN A 332 28.28 -30.39 29.61
N LEU A 333 27.75 -29.85 28.52
CA LEU A 333 28.52 -29.45 27.33
C LEU A 333 28.69 -27.93 27.23
N HIS A 334 28.12 -27.17 28.16
CA HIS A 334 28.03 -25.72 28.07
C HIS A 334 29.12 -25.03 28.90
N THR A 335 29.55 -23.85 28.47
CA THR A 335 30.54 -23.06 29.25
C THR A 335 29.94 -22.37 30.47
N ARG A 336 28.61 -22.24 30.48
CA ARG A 336 27.82 -21.52 31.49
C ARG A 336 26.66 -22.40 31.91
N ILE A 337 26.49 -22.51 33.23
CA ILE A 337 25.48 -23.37 33.85
C ILE A 337 24.50 -22.46 34.58
N VAL A 338 23.23 -22.50 34.21
CA VAL A 338 22.16 -21.79 34.90
C VAL A 338 21.85 -22.54 36.19
N VAL A 339 21.76 -21.82 37.31
CA VAL A 339 21.57 -22.44 38.64
C VAL A 339 20.30 -21.93 39.31
N THR A 340 19.65 -22.81 40.06
CA THR A 340 18.45 -22.53 40.87
C THR A 340 18.68 -22.89 42.34
N ASP A 341 17.85 -22.32 43.21
CA ASP A 341 17.89 -22.53 44.67
C ASP A 341 16.46 -22.73 45.21
N ASP A 342 15.98 -23.98 45.15
CA ASP A 342 14.75 -24.52 45.77
C ASP A 342 13.37 -24.26 45.10
N ASP A 343 12.42 -25.15 45.43
CA ASP A 343 11.31 -25.72 44.63
C ASP A 343 10.06 -24.85 44.32
N ALA A 344 10.00 -23.56 44.69
CA ALA A 344 8.71 -22.83 44.68
C ALA A 344 8.50 -21.81 43.55
N ALA A 345 9.58 -21.30 42.93
CA ALA A 345 9.47 -20.20 41.96
C ALA A 345 10.09 -20.49 40.59
N ASP A 346 10.90 -21.55 40.44
CA ASP A 346 11.52 -21.92 39.15
C ASP A 346 12.30 -20.75 38.50
N GLU A 347 12.75 -19.79 39.35
CA GLU A 347 13.50 -18.61 38.95
C GLU A 347 15.01 -18.87 39.11
N PRO A 348 15.83 -18.60 38.08
CA PRO A 348 17.26 -18.85 38.15
C PRO A 348 17.95 -17.83 39.08
N LEU A 349 18.75 -18.34 40.00
CA LEU A 349 19.58 -17.55 40.92
C LEU A 349 20.70 -16.81 40.17
N GLY A 350 21.24 -17.44 39.11
CA GLY A 350 22.31 -16.87 38.31
C GLY A 350 22.99 -17.89 37.42
N VAL A 351 24.26 -17.64 37.09
CA VAL A 351 25.09 -18.49 36.24
C VAL A 351 26.43 -18.80 36.89
N ILE A 352 26.89 -20.04 36.74
CA ILE A 352 28.25 -20.46 37.07
C ILE A 352 29.04 -20.65 35.78
N HIS A 353 30.25 -20.10 35.73
CA HIS A 353 31.19 -20.34 34.65
C HIS A 353 32.02 -21.60 34.92
N VAL A 354 32.07 -22.53 33.96
CA VAL A 354 32.84 -23.78 34.09
C VAL A 354 34.33 -23.52 34.37
N ILE A 355 34.89 -22.43 33.83
CA ILE A 355 36.29 -22.06 34.09
C ILE A 355 36.56 -21.71 35.57
N ASP A 356 35.57 -21.22 36.29
CA ASP A 356 35.72 -20.88 37.71
C ASP A 356 35.60 -22.14 38.59
N LEU A 357 34.77 -23.11 38.18
CA LEU A 357 34.76 -24.47 38.78
C LEU A 357 36.12 -25.15 38.62
N LEU A 358 36.67 -25.10 37.40
CA LEU A 358 37.99 -25.68 37.10
C LEU A 358 39.10 -25.03 37.95
N LYS A 359 39.04 -23.71 38.18
CA LYS A 359 40.03 -23.02 39.03
C LYS A 359 40.01 -23.51 40.47
N GLN A 360 38.83 -23.64 41.09
CA GLN A 360 38.72 -24.18 42.46
C GLN A 360 39.28 -25.60 42.54
N GLN A 361 38.94 -26.44 41.56
CA GLN A 361 39.44 -27.81 41.50
C GLN A 361 40.96 -27.89 41.34
N LEU A 362 41.55 -27.04 40.49
CA LEU A 362 43.01 -26.96 40.31
C LEU A 362 43.75 -26.42 41.53
N GLN A 363 43.08 -25.58 42.34
CA GLN A 363 43.61 -25.05 43.59
C GLN A 363 43.49 -26.04 44.76
N GLY A 364 42.80 -27.17 44.56
CA GLY A 364 42.54 -28.16 45.60
C GLY A 364 41.50 -27.71 46.62
N GLU A 365 40.69 -26.70 46.29
CA GLU A 365 39.58 -26.22 47.11
C GLU A 365 38.37 -27.16 46.95
N GLU A 366 37.52 -27.23 47.98
CA GLU A 366 36.22 -27.88 47.82
C GLU A 366 35.33 -27.03 46.91
N LEU A 367 34.61 -27.68 45.99
CA LEU A 367 33.69 -27.01 45.07
C LEU A 367 32.55 -26.36 45.84
N ASP A 368 32.61 -25.04 46.01
CA ASP A 368 31.54 -24.23 46.57
C ASP A 368 30.80 -23.51 45.44
N LEU A 369 29.79 -24.20 44.88
CA LEU A 369 28.98 -23.70 43.77
C LEU A 369 28.29 -22.37 44.10
N ARG A 370 27.85 -22.18 45.35
CA ARG A 370 27.10 -20.99 45.78
C ARG A 370 27.98 -19.74 45.73
N SER A 371 29.27 -19.87 46.08
CA SER A 371 30.24 -18.78 45.99
C SER A 371 30.56 -18.34 44.55
N LEU A 372 30.32 -19.22 43.57
CA LEU A 372 30.65 -19.00 42.17
C LEU A 372 29.49 -18.45 41.34
N VAL A 373 28.30 -18.32 41.93
CA VAL A 373 27.12 -17.79 41.24
C VAL A 373 27.34 -16.33 40.90
N LYS A 374 27.20 -15.99 39.62
CA LYS A 374 27.30 -14.63 39.09
C LYS A 374 25.98 -14.24 38.46
N GLN A 375 25.59 -12.99 38.64
CA GLN A 375 24.44 -12.44 37.93
C GLN A 375 24.86 -12.09 36.49
N PRO A 376 24.21 -12.67 35.46
CA PRO A 376 24.51 -12.34 34.08
C PRO A 376 23.91 -10.98 33.71
N LEU A 377 24.22 -10.52 32.49
CA LEU A 377 23.52 -9.39 31.89
C LEU A 377 22.02 -9.71 31.76
N ILE A 378 21.15 -8.70 31.88
CA ILE A 378 19.70 -8.88 31.79
C ILE A 378 19.18 -8.02 30.64
N PHE A 379 18.37 -8.62 29.77
CA PHE A 379 17.64 -7.93 28.72
C PHE A 379 16.14 -8.05 28.94
N PRO A 380 15.38 -6.95 28.84
CA PRO A 380 13.95 -7.03 28.58
C PRO A 380 13.67 -7.74 27.25
N GLU A 381 12.59 -8.50 27.16
CA GLU A 381 12.20 -9.26 25.96
C GLU A 381 12.12 -8.42 24.66
N GLY A 382 11.72 -7.15 24.77
CA GLY A 382 11.58 -6.23 23.64
C GLY A 382 12.87 -5.56 23.15
N VAL A 383 14.05 -5.89 23.71
CA VAL A 383 15.32 -5.28 23.27
C VAL A 383 15.67 -5.74 21.85
N SER A 384 16.07 -4.79 20.99
CA SER A 384 16.48 -5.13 19.62
C SER A 384 17.83 -5.84 19.57
N LEU A 385 18.02 -6.71 18.57
CA LEU A 385 19.26 -7.50 18.45
C LEU A 385 20.51 -6.63 18.30
N LEU A 386 20.42 -5.49 17.60
CA LEU A 386 21.54 -4.55 17.47
C LEU A 386 21.92 -3.90 18.81
N MET A 387 20.93 -3.61 19.66
CA MET A 387 21.18 -3.07 20.99
C MET A 387 21.75 -4.15 21.91
N ALA A 388 21.24 -5.38 21.84
CA ALA A 388 21.78 -6.52 22.58
C ALA A 388 23.25 -6.79 22.21
N LEU A 389 23.60 -6.75 20.91
CA LEU A 389 24.98 -6.89 20.42
C LEU A 389 25.91 -5.83 21.02
N GLU A 390 25.48 -4.57 21.01
CA GLU A 390 26.25 -3.46 21.58
C GLU A 390 26.40 -3.59 23.10
N GLN A 391 25.36 -4.01 23.81
CA GLN A 391 25.41 -4.24 25.26
C GLN A 391 26.31 -5.42 25.62
N PHE A 392 26.28 -6.53 24.86
CA PHE A 392 27.24 -7.62 25.02
C PHE A 392 28.68 -7.15 24.82
N ARG A 393 28.92 -6.34 23.79
CA ARG A 393 30.24 -5.77 23.48
C ARG A 393 30.74 -4.84 24.60
N GLN A 394 29.86 -4.00 25.17
CA GLN A 394 30.20 -3.08 26.26
C GLN A 394 30.43 -3.82 27.58
N ALA A 395 29.57 -4.78 27.91
CA ALA A 395 29.66 -5.58 29.14
C ALA A 395 30.75 -6.66 29.10
N GLN A 396 31.34 -6.92 27.93
CA GLN A 396 32.36 -7.97 27.72
C GLN A 396 31.89 -9.36 28.20
N THR A 397 30.61 -9.66 28.01
CA THR A 397 30.00 -10.96 28.31
C THR A 397 29.31 -11.50 27.06
N HIS A 398 29.07 -12.82 27.05
CA HIS A 398 28.46 -13.52 25.92
C HIS A 398 27.15 -14.21 26.32
N PHE A 399 26.59 -13.88 27.48
CA PHE A 399 25.42 -14.55 28.02
C PHE A 399 24.56 -13.57 28.82
N ALA A 400 23.26 -13.61 28.57
CA ALA A 400 22.27 -12.78 29.23
C ALA A 400 21.00 -13.56 29.54
N PHE A 401 20.31 -13.17 30.61
CA PHE A 401 18.92 -13.56 30.86
C PHE A 401 17.98 -12.62 30.12
N VAL A 402 16.88 -13.18 29.62
CA VAL A 402 15.76 -12.44 29.04
C VAL A 402 14.63 -12.44 30.07
N VAL A 403 14.11 -11.25 30.39
CA VAL A 403 13.05 -11.07 31.39
C VAL A 403 11.81 -10.40 30.80
N ASP A 404 10.66 -10.73 31.37
CA ASP A 404 9.39 -10.06 31.10
C ASP A 404 9.30 -8.69 31.83
N GLU A 405 8.13 -8.05 31.76
CA GLU A 405 7.88 -6.76 32.41
C GLU A 405 7.75 -6.85 33.94
N PHE A 406 7.57 -8.05 34.48
CA PHE A 406 7.45 -8.31 35.91
C PHE A 406 8.79 -8.73 36.54
N GLY A 407 9.82 -8.97 35.72
CA GLY A 407 11.16 -9.35 36.13
C GLY A 407 11.41 -10.86 36.20
N SER A 408 10.45 -11.68 35.76
CA SER A 408 10.61 -13.13 35.68
C SER A 408 11.39 -13.53 34.43
N VAL A 409 12.18 -14.60 34.54
CA VAL A 409 13.06 -15.05 33.44
C VAL A 409 12.27 -15.89 32.43
N GLU A 410 12.17 -15.37 31.21
CA GLU A 410 11.53 -16.03 30.07
C GLU A 410 12.49 -16.90 29.26
N GLY A 411 13.80 -16.63 29.37
CA GLY A 411 14.81 -17.42 28.65
C GLY A 411 16.22 -16.88 28.79
N VAL A 412 17.11 -17.40 27.95
CA VAL A 412 18.51 -16.98 27.87
C VAL A 412 18.90 -16.68 26.43
N VAL A 413 19.84 -15.76 26.25
CA VAL A 413 20.41 -15.43 24.93
C VAL A 413 21.92 -15.30 25.03
N THR A 414 22.61 -15.79 24.01
CA THR A 414 24.07 -15.69 23.91
C THR A 414 24.51 -14.73 22.80
N LEU A 415 25.75 -14.24 22.89
CA LEU A 415 26.33 -13.46 21.80
C LEU A 415 26.43 -14.29 20.50
N THR A 416 26.63 -15.61 20.64
CA THR A 416 26.66 -16.54 19.50
C THR A 416 25.34 -16.50 18.74
N ASP A 417 24.20 -16.61 19.43
CA ASP A 417 22.86 -16.61 18.83
C ASP A 417 22.61 -15.31 18.02
N VAL A 418 23.07 -14.17 18.57
CA VAL A 418 22.99 -12.86 17.90
C VAL A 418 23.86 -12.83 16.64
N MET A 419 25.04 -13.47 16.67
CA MET A 419 25.96 -13.56 15.53
C MET A 419 25.49 -14.56 14.47
N GLU A 420 24.87 -15.67 14.85
CA GLU A 420 24.26 -16.66 13.95
C GLU A 420 23.09 -16.07 13.18
N THR A 421 22.38 -15.13 13.80
CA THR A 421 21.36 -14.35 13.09
C THR A 421 21.96 -13.63 11.87
N ILE A 422 23.24 -13.22 11.91
CA ILE A 422 23.94 -12.59 10.78
C ILE A 422 24.54 -13.64 9.84
N ALA A 423 25.40 -14.50 10.38
CA ALA A 423 26.26 -15.39 9.60
C ALA A 423 25.52 -16.65 9.12
N GLY A 424 24.35 -16.94 9.69
CA GLY A 424 23.71 -18.25 9.64
C GLY A 424 24.33 -19.24 10.60
N ASN A 425 23.97 -20.51 10.42
CA ASN A 425 24.43 -21.60 11.27
C ASN A 425 25.96 -21.57 11.39
N LEU A 426 26.47 -21.40 12.60
CA LEU A 426 27.89 -21.48 12.93
C LEU A 426 28.12 -22.83 13.64
N PRO A 427 28.34 -23.93 12.91
CA PRO A 427 28.42 -25.25 13.51
C PRO A 427 29.55 -25.30 14.55
N VAL A 428 29.20 -25.63 15.78
CA VAL A 428 30.16 -25.88 16.87
C VAL A 428 30.67 -27.31 16.72
N ALA A 429 31.97 -27.52 16.88
CA ALA A 429 32.58 -28.83 16.71
C ALA A 429 32.01 -29.84 17.73
N GLY A 430 31.24 -30.82 17.24
CA GLY A 430 30.64 -31.89 18.06
C GLY A 430 29.16 -31.71 18.37
N GLU A 431 28.52 -30.63 17.91
CA GLU A 431 27.06 -30.44 17.98
C GLU A 431 26.41 -30.70 16.61
N ASP A 432 25.18 -31.23 16.64
CA ASP A 432 24.32 -31.30 15.45
C ASP A 432 23.96 -29.89 14.97
N ILE A 433 23.45 -29.76 13.73
CA ILE A 433 22.99 -28.48 13.16
C ILE A 433 22.04 -27.79 14.13
N ASP A 434 22.26 -26.49 14.43
CA ASP A 434 21.33 -25.71 15.24
C ASP A 434 19.92 -25.82 14.66
N PRO A 435 18.96 -26.37 15.42
CA PRO A 435 17.55 -26.48 15.04
C PRO A 435 17.00 -25.20 14.40
N ARG A 436 17.38 -24.00 14.89
CA ARG A 436 16.81 -22.72 14.40
C ARG A 436 17.17 -22.40 12.96
N HIS A 437 18.20 -23.03 12.41
CA HIS A 437 18.73 -22.78 11.07
C HIS A 437 18.59 -23.97 10.11
N ASP A 438 17.95 -25.07 10.55
CA ASP A 438 17.75 -26.28 9.76
C ASP A 438 16.53 -26.15 8.84
N ILE A 439 16.76 -25.65 7.62
CA ILE A 439 15.80 -25.67 6.52
C ILE A 439 16.45 -26.23 5.26
N GLN A 440 15.79 -27.20 4.63
CA GLN A 440 16.28 -27.89 3.45
C GLN A 440 15.17 -27.97 2.39
N GLN A 441 15.52 -27.67 1.14
CA GLN A 441 14.63 -27.88 0.00
C GLN A 441 14.83 -29.31 -0.51
N ASN A 442 13.75 -30.08 -0.56
CA ASN A 442 13.73 -31.44 -1.10
C ASN A 442 13.65 -31.39 -2.63
N GLU A 443 14.06 -32.48 -3.30
CA GLU A 443 14.05 -32.60 -4.77
C GLU A 443 12.65 -32.39 -5.39
N ASP A 444 11.59 -32.72 -4.63
CA ASP A 444 10.19 -32.59 -5.06
C ASP A 444 9.62 -31.15 -4.94
N GLY A 445 10.44 -30.16 -4.61
CA GLY A 445 10.01 -28.76 -4.40
C GLY A 445 9.32 -28.49 -3.06
N THR A 446 9.28 -29.50 -2.17
CA THR A 446 8.85 -29.35 -0.77
C THR A 446 10.00 -28.91 0.12
N TRP A 447 9.69 -28.31 1.27
CA TRP A 447 10.70 -27.89 2.24
C TRP A 447 10.57 -28.72 3.52
N THR A 448 11.69 -29.00 4.17
CA THR A 448 11.73 -29.54 5.53
C THR A 448 12.39 -28.49 6.40
N ALA A 449 11.67 -27.98 7.40
CA ALA A 449 12.15 -26.96 8.30
C ALA A 449 11.98 -27.40 9.75
N ASN A 450 12.84 -26.88 10.63
CA ASN A 450 12.69 -27.11 12.05
C ASN A 450 11.57 -26.25 12.65
N GLY A 451 10.85 -26.78 13.66
CA GLY A 451 9.80 -26.02 14.34
C GLY A 451 10.31 -24.83 15.15
N TYR A 452 11.58 -24.83 15.56
CA TYR A 452 12.20 -23.70 16.26
C TYR A 452 12.72 -22.60 15.32
N MET A 453 12.59 -22.78 14.01
CA MET A 453 13.01 -21.78 13.04
C MET A 453 12.23 -20.46 13.26
N PRO A 454 12.92 -19.33 13.44
CA PRO A 454 12.27 -18.03 13.52
C PRO A 454 11.50 -17.72 12.23
N LEU A 455 10.30 -17.18 12.37
CA LEU A 455 9.43 -16.92 11.22
C LEU A 455 10.02 -15.84 10.30
N GLU A 456 10.78 -14.90 10.83
CA GLU A 456 11.51 -13.89 10.07
C GLU A 456 12.55 -14.52 9.12
N ASP A 457 13.16 -15.63 9.54
CA ASP A 457 14.13 -16.37 8.72
C ASP A 457 13.43 -17.27 7.69
N LEU A 458 12.28 -17.85 8.06
CA LEU A 458 11.48 -18.69 7.17
C LEU A 458 10.95 -17.92 5.95
N VAL A 459 10.57 -16.64 6.12
CA VAL A 459 10.01 -15.81 5.04
C VAL A 459 11.01 -15.51 3.93
N LEU A 460 12.31 -15.58 4.20
CA LEU A 460 13.35 -15.45 3.18
C LEU A 460 13.29 -16.59 2.15
N TYR A 461 12.74 -17.76 2.53
CA TYR A 461 12.59 -18.92 1.66
C TYR A 461 11.16 -19.07 1.13
N ILE A 462 10.16 -18.72 1.95
CA ILE A 462 8.74 -18.99 1.67
C ILE A 462 7.90 -17.74 2.00
N PRO A 463 7.26 -17.07 1.03
CA PRO A 463 6.44 -15.89 1.28
C PRO A 463 5.18 -16.24 2.10
N LEU A 464 5.21 -15.94 3.39
CA LEU A 464 4.09 -16.16 4.32
C LEU A 464 3.49 -14.82 4.78
N PRO A 465 2.15 -14.69 4.82
CA PRO A 465 1.49 -13.53 5.40
C PRO A 465 1.61 -13.58 6.93
N ILE A 466 2.57 -12.84 7.46
CA ILE A 466 2.82 -12.71 8.89
C ILE A 466 2.12 -11.46 9.44
N ASP A 467 1.37 -11.59 10.54
CA ASP A 467 0.85 -10.44 11.29
C ASP A 467 1.96 -9.82 12.16
N GLU A 468 2.05 -8.49 12.14
CA GLU A 468 3.02 -7.71 12.92
C GLU A 468 2.70 -7.70 14.43
N LYS A 469 1.47 -8.03 14.85
CA LYS A 469 1.02 -8.00 16.26
C LYS A 469 0.95 -9.37 16.94
N ARG A 470 1.72 -10.34 16.46
CA ARG A 470 1.72 -11.72 16.97
C ARG A 470 2.48 -11.87 18.29
N GLU A 471 2.05 -12.84 19.11
CA GLU A 471 2.72 -13.26 20.35
C GLU A 471 3.67 -14.47 20.15
N TYR A 472 3.76 -15.00 18.93
CA TYR A 472 4.60 -16.15 18.59
C TYR A 472 5.71 -15.75 17.60
N HIS A 473 6.89 -16.35 17.77
CA HIS A 473 8.08 -16.00 16.97
C HIS A 473 8.64 -17.16 16.11
N THR A 474 8.23 -18.40 16.38
CA THR A 474 8.74 -19.61 15.70
C THR A 474 7.70 -20.29 14.83
N LEU A 475 8.15 -21.13 13.90
CA LEU A 475 7.27 -21.94 13.06
C LEU A 475 6.35 -22.86 13.87
N ALA A 476 6.84 -23.49 14.93
CA ALA A 476 6.02 -24.28 15.84
C ALA A 476 4.98 -23.41 16.56
N GLY A 477 5.36 -22.21 16.98
CA GLY A 477 4.45 -21.24 17.58
C GLY A 477 3.31 -20.84 16.65
N LEU A 478 3.61 -20.60 15.36
CA LEU A 478 2.60 -20.33 14.34
C LEU A 478 1.57 -21.48 14.23
N LEU A 479 2.04 -22.73 14.18
CA LEU A 479 1.14 -23.89 14.07
C LEU A 479 0.27 -24.06 15.31
N MET A 480 0.84 -23.87 16.51
CA MET A 480 0.12 -24.00 17.77
C MET A 480 -0.91 -22.87 17.95
N GLU A 481 -0.57 -21.65 17.58
CA GLU A 481 -1.51 -20.51 17.62
C GLU A 481 -2.67 -20.73 16.65
N TYR A 482 -2.38 -21.20 15.43
CA TYR A 482 -3.41 -21.45 14.42
C TYR A 482 -4.37 -22.57 14.84
N LEU A 483 -3.86 -23.63 15.47
CA LEU A 483 -4.67 -24.78 15.89
C LEU A 483 -5.25 -24.65 17.30
N GLN A 484 -4.75 -23.72 18.11
CA GLN A 484 -5.03 -23.60 19.56
C GLN A 484 -4.75 -24.90 20.34
N ARG A 485 -3.91 -25.78 19.79
CA ARG A 485 -3.46 -27.05 20.37
C ARG A 485 -2.20 -27.53 19.68
N ILE A 486 -1.56 -28.53 20.27
CA ILE A 486 -0.44 -29.23 19.63
C ILE A 486 -1.00 -30.14 18.51
N PRO A 487 -0.46 -30.07 17.28
CA PRO A 487 -0.86 -30.94 16.18
C PRO A 487 -0.39 -32.38 16.38
N ASN A 488 -1.00 -33.32 15.66
CA ASN A 488 -0.48 -34.70 15.58
C ASN A 488 0.55 -34.82 14.44
N VAL A 489 1.44 -35.81 14.55
CA VAL A 489 2.37 -36.15 13.46
C VAL A 489 1.57 -36.58 12.22
N GLY A 490 1.90 -36.00 11.06
CA GLY A 490 1.21 -36.22 9.78
C GLY A 490 -0.07 -35.39 9.58
N GLU A 491 -0.42 -34.52 10.52
CA GLU A 491 -1.59 -33.64 10.40
C GLU A 491 -1.33 -32.52 9.38
N GLN A 492 -2.18 -32.38 8.38
CA GLN A 492 -2.04 -31.37 7.32
C GLN A 492 -2.74 -30.06 7.69
N ILE A 493 -1.97 -28.97 7.75
CA ILE A 493 -2.40 -27.67 8.23
C ILE A 493 -2.18 -26.64 7.12
N ARG A 494 -3.26 -26.05 6.61
CA ARG A 494 -3.18 -25.06 5.53
C ARG A 494 -3.06 -23.65 6.09
N ILE A 495 -1.99 -22.94 5.74
CA ILE A 495 -1.78 -21.52 6.07
C ILE A 495 -1.36 -20.80 4.79
N GLY A 496 -2.23 -19.89 4.31
CA GLY A 496 -2.05 -19.22 3.02
C GLY A 496 -2.01 -20.21 1.84
N ASP A 497 -0.97 -20.09 1.02
CA ASP A 497 -0.71 -20.92 -0.16
C ASP A 497 0.20 -22.12 0.14
N TYR A 498 0.40 -22.45 1.42
CA TYR A 498 1.26 -23.54 1.86
C TYR A 498 0.53 -24.52 2.78
N MET A 499 0.92 -25.78 2.67
CA MET A 499 0.50 -26.88 3.54
C MET A 499 1.64 -27.28 4.46
N PHE A 500 1.40 -27.27 5.76
CA PHE A 500 2.34 -27.62 6.81
C PHE A 500 1.98 -28.97 7.41
N GLU A 501 2.95 -29.86 7.54
CA GLU A 501 2.77 -31.21 8.07
C GLU A 501 3.87 -31.51 9.10
N PRO A 502 3.55 -31.62 10.40
CA PRO A 502 4.52 -32.01 11.41
C PRO A 502 5.01 -33.44 11.17
N LEU A 503 6.31 -33.61 10.99
CA LEU A 503 6.96 -34.91 10.78
C LEU A 503 7.43 -35.53 12.09
N GLU A 504 7.85 -34.70 13.05
CA GLU A 504 8.46 -35.17 14.30
C GLU A 504 8.03 -34.27 15.45
N ILE A 505 7.45 -34.87 16.50
CA ILE A 505 7.04 -34.19 17.73
C ILE A 505 7.58 -34.98 18.92
N ILE A 506 8.37 -34.35 19.79
CA ILE A 506 8.95 -34.96 20.99
C ILE A 506 8.53 -34.15 22.21
N SER A 507 7.90 -34.79 23.20
CA SER A 507 7.51 -34.15 24.48
C SER A 507 6.83 -32.79 24.29
N HIS A 508 5.82 -32.73 23.41
CA HIS A 508 5.06 -31.52 23.05
C HIS A 508 5.80 -30.48 22.20
N ARG A 509 7.04 -30.75 21.78
CA ARG A 509 7.85 -29.88 20.91
C ARG A 509 7.79 -30.35 19.47
N ILE A 510 7.40 -29.47 18.56
CA ILE A 510 7.39 -29.76 17.13
C ILE A 510 8.81 -29.55 16.61
N LEU A 511 9.49 -30.63 16.22
CA LEU A 511 10.89 -30.58 15.80
C LEU A 511 11.04 -30.40 14.30
N LYS A 512 10.32 -31.18 13.49
CA LYS A 512 10.42 -31.11 12.02
C LYS A 512 9.05 -30.95 11.39
N ILE A 513 8.97 -30.05 10.42
CA ILE A 513 7.76 -29.71 9.70
C ILE A 513 8.06 -29.74 8.20
N LYS A 514 7.27 -30.50 7.47
CA LYS A 514 7.26 -30.48 6.00
C LYS A 514 6.35 -29.36 5.53
N ILE A 515 6.82 -28.55 4.59
CA ILE A 515 6.10 -27.45 3.99
C ILE A 515 5.95 -27.74 2.49
N THR A 516 4.72 -27.82 2.03
CA THR A 516 4.38 -28.15 0.65
C THR A 516 3.67 -26.94 0.02
N PRO A 517 4.19 -26.38 -1.08
CA PRO A 517 3.46 -25.34 -1.82
C PRO A 517 2.18 -25.94 -2.41
N LEU A 518 1.05 -25.26 -2.19
CA LEU A 518 -0.19 -25.58 -2.87
C LEU A 518 -0.09 -24.93 -4.25
N ALA A 519 0.30 -25.71 -5.26
CA ALA A 519 0.39 -25.23 -6.64
C ALA A 519 -0.88 -24.44 -7.01
N VAL A 520 -0.70 -23.21 -7.49
CA VAL A 520 -1.73 -22.56 -8.32
C VAL A 520 -1.88 -23.47 -9.54
N PRO A 521 -3.09 -23.94 -9.89
CA PRO A 521 -3.23 -24.77 -11.07
C PRO A 521 -2.72 -23.98 -12.26
N GLU A 522 -1.72 -24.52 -12.95
CA GLU A 522 -1.41 -24.10 -14.32
C GLU A 522 -2.70 -24.28 -15.11
N ASP A 523 -3.32 -23.18 -15.53
CA ASP A 523 -4.37 -23.22 -16.55
C ASP A 523 -3.73 -23.82 -17.81
N ASP A 524 -3.93 -25.13 -17.99
CA ASP A 524 -3.70 -25.85 -19.24
C ASP A 524 -4.55 -25.18 -20.32
N TYR A 525 -3.97 -24.21 -21.02
CA TYR A 525 -4.48 -23.77 -22.31
C TYR A 525 -4.18 -24.87 -23.34
N GLU A 526 -5.09 -25.85 -23.46
CA GLU A 526 -5.15 -26.70 -24.65
C GLU A 526 -5.49 -25.84 -25.88
N VAL A 527 -4.45 -25.70 -26.72
CA VAL A 527 -4.34 -25.38 -28.17
C VAL A 527 -5.58 -24.96 -28.94
#